data_AF-A0A815UNB1-F1
#
_entry.id   AF-A0A815UNB1-F1
#
_cell.length_a   1.000
_cell.length_b   1.000
_cell.length_c   1.000
_cell.angle_alpha   90.00
_cell.angle_beta   90.00
_cell.angle_gamma   90.00
#
_symmetry.space_group_name_H-M   'P 1'
#
loop_
_entity.id
_entity.type
_entity.pdbx_description
1 polymer ?
#
loop_
_entity_poly.entity_id
_entity_poly.type
_entity_poly.pdbx_seq_one_letter_code
_entity_poly.pdbx_strand_id
1 'polypeptide(L)'
;MSVDKKNETQQQGLVATNQPRENLVRYNYHEDNEGLINRQINLELYASYVYMAMAHHFGRADVAFKGHHEYFEKMSKEEREHANKLMQYQNKRGGTILLLDIKKPRQQSWGSPLEAHEMALQLEKDVYQALLELHTSADKHNDPHLTDYVEEEFLDEQVESIKKYAHYITNLRRVGSGLGEYVFDKEELQD
;
A
#
# COMPACT_ATOMS: atom_id res chain seq x y z
N MET A 1 -2.91 -14.56 -70.44
CA MET A 1 -3.33 -13.20 -70.07
C MET A 1 -4.80 -13.24 -69.73
N SER A 2 -5.15 -13.28 -68.45
CA SER A 2 -6.47 -12.90 -67.96
C SER A 2 -6.30 -12.42 -66.53
N VAL A 3 -6.70 -11.18 -66.29
CA VAL A 3 -6.52 -10.44 -65.05
C VAL A 3 -7.84 -10.52 -64.29
N ASP A 4 -7.89 -11.29 -63.20
CA ASP A 4 -9.02 -11.25 -62.28
C ASP A 4 -8.71 -10.30 -61.12
N LYS A 5 -9.12 -9.05 -61.32
CA LYS A 5 -9.37 -8.08 -60.26
C LYS A 5 -10.64 -8.52 -59.52
N LYS A 6 -10.52 -9.03 -58.30
CA LYS A 6 -11.53 -9.00 -57.23
C LYS A 6 -11.02 -9.74 -56.00
N ASN A 7 -10.28 -9.02 -55.15
CA ASN A 7 -10.24 -9.30 -53.71
C ASN A 7 -9.74 -8.04 -52.98
N GLU A 8 -10.45 -6.94 -53.19
CA GLU A 8 -10.34 -5.71 -52.40
C GLU A 8 -11.69 -5.43 -51.74
N THR A 9 -12.21 -6.32 -50.90
CA THR A 9 -13.21 -5.93 -49.89
C THR A 9 -13.41 -7.04 -48.87
N GLN A 10 -12.78 -6.91 -47.70
CA GLN A 10 -13.34 -7.24 -46.38
C GLN A 10 -12.32 -6.96 -45.28
N GLN A 11 -11.89 -5.70 -45.19
CA GLN A 11 -11.55 -5.09 -43.90
C GLN A 11 -12.56 -3.97 -43.67
N GLN A 12 -13.82 -4.36 -43.47
CA GLN A 12 -14.80 -3.45 -42.89
C GLN A 12 -14.54 -3.41 -41.39
N GLY A 13 -14.06 -2.25 -40.95
CA GLY A 13 -13.63 -2.01 -39.58
C GLY A 13 -14.72 -2.29 -38.57
N LEU A 14 -14.35 -3.02 -37.52
CA LEU A 14 -14.97 -2.86 -36.22
C LEU A 14 -14.51 -1.50 -35.69
N VAL A 15 -15.23 -0.45 -36.04
CA VAL A 15 -15.18 0.80 -35.29
C VAL A 15 -15.84 0.47 -33.95
N ALA A 16 -15.03 0.12 -32.96
CA ALA A 16 -15.48 0.07 -31.58
C ALA A 16 -16.04 1.47 -31.28
N THR A 17 -17.35 1.56 -31.11
CA THR A 17 -18.00 2.80 -30.71
C THR A 17 -17.48 3.17 -29.33
N ASN A 18 -16.52 4.11 -29.28
CA ASN A 18 -16.02 4.75 -28.07
C ASN A 18 -17.08 5.69 -27.47
N GLN A 19 -18.29 5.16 -27.25
CA GLN A 19 -19.23 5.84 -26.37
C GLN A 19 -18.84 5.49 -24.93
N PRO A 20 -18.64 6.49 -24.05
CA PRO A 20 -18.41 6.22 -22.64
C PRO A 20 -19.58 5.40 -22.12
N ARG A 21 -19.30 4.20 -21.60
CA ARG A 21 -20.32 3.37 -20.96
C ARG A 21 -20.80 4.12 -19.72
N GLU A 22 -22.11 4.16 -19.54
CA GLU A 22 -22.73 4.80 -18.39
C GLU A 22 -22.25 4.16 -17.08
N ASN A 23 -21.86 4.99 -16.11
CA ASN A 23 -21.41 4.54 -14.79
C ASN A 23 -22.61 4.45 -13.84
N LEU A 24 -23.26 3.29 -13.83
CA LEU A 24 -24.53 3.06 -13.15
C LEU A 24 -24.43 3.03 -11.62
N VAL A 25 -23.22 2.90 -11.07
CA VAL A 25 -23.02 2.74 -9.61
C VAL A 25 -22.47 4.00 -8.93
N ARG A 26 -21.93 4.95 -9.70
CA ARG A 26 -21.34 6.16 -9.11
C ARG A 26 -22.43 7.05 -8.53
N TYR A 27 -22.43 7.18 -7.21
CA TYR A 27 -23.34 8.05 -6.47
C TYR A 27 -22.62 8.66 -5.27
N ASN A 28 -22.76 9.98 -5.11
CA ASN A 28 -22.10 10.77 -4.06
C ASN A 28 -20.60 10.47 -3.90
N TYR A 29 -19.87 10.32 -5.01
CA TYR A 29 -18.45 10.01 -5.02
C TYR A 29 -17.69 11.07 -5.81
N HIS A 30 -17.04 11.99 -5.10
CA HIS A 30 -16.39 13.15 -5.69
C HIS A 30 -15.08 12.77 -6.39
N GLU A 31 -14.71 13.50 -7.45
CA GLU A 31 -13.47 13.23 -8.22
C GLU A 31 -12.19 13.39 -7.39
N ASP A 32 -12.19 14.33 -6.44
CA ASP A 32 -11.08 14.50 -5.49
C ASP A 32 -10.90 13.24 -4.62
N ASN A 33 -11.99 12.65 -4.14
CA ASN A 33 -11.95 11.44 -3.33
C ASN A 33 -11.45 10.24 -4.14
N GLU A 34 -11.92 10.10 -5.38
CA GLU A 34 -11.41 9.09 -6.33
C GLU A 34 -9.90 9.24 -6.58
N GLY A 35 -9.44 10.48 -6.77
CA GLY A 35 -8.02 10.78 -6.94
C GLY A 35 -7.18 10.50 -5.69
N LEU A 36 -7.71 10.77 -4.50
CA LEU A 36 -7.05 10.46 -3.23
C LEU A 36 -7.01 8.97 -2.94
N ILE A 37 -8.06 8.20 -3.26
CA ILE A 37 -8.03 6.73 -3.19
C ILE A 37 -6.95 6.17 -4.12
N ASN A 38 -6.82 6.65 -5.35
CA ASN A 38 -5.75 6.23 -6.26
C ASN A 38 -4.35 6.56 -5.71
N ARG A 39 -4.19 7.70 -5.04
CA ARG A 39 -2.94 8.05 -4.35
C ARG A 39 -2.67 7.14 -3.16
N GLN A 40 -3.67 6.86 -2.34
CA GLN A 40 -3.54 5.96 -1.20
C GLN A 40 -3.17 4.55 -1.64
N ILE A 41 -3.81 4.01 -2.69
CA ILE A 41 -3.45 2.71 -3.30
C ILE A 41 -1.95 2.66 -3.64
N ASN A 42 -1.41 3.70 -4.26
CA ASN A 42 0.02 3.74 -4.58
C ASN A 42 0.90 3.83 -3.32
N LEU A 43 0.46 4.55 -2.30
CA LEU A 43 1.17 4.67 -1.03
C LEU A 43 1.23 3.32 -0.28
N GLU A 44 0.13 2.57 -0.22
CA GLU A 44 0.13 1.22 0.39
C GLU A 44 1.02 0.25 -0.39
N LEU A 45 1.00 0.33 -1.73
CA LEU A 45 1.91 -0.46 -2.57
C LEU A 45 3.37 -0.07 -2.35
N TYR A 46 3.66 1.21 -2.12
CA TYR A 46 4.99 1.69 -1.76
C TYR A 46 5.40 1.19 -0.37
N ALA A 47 4.51 1.26 0.63
CA ALA A 47 4.76 0.73 1.96
C ALA A 47 5.06 -0.77 1.92
N SER A 48 4.25 -1.54 1.19
CA SER A 48 4.50 -2.96 0.89
C SER A 48 5.88 -3.19 0.30
N TYR A 49 6.31 -2.34 -0.64
CA TYR A 49 7.62 -2.46 -1.28
C TYR A 49 8.79 -2.12 -0.32
N VAL A 50 8.61 -1.14 0.56
CA VAL A 50 9.57 -0.80 1.61
C VAL A 50 9.72 -1.97 2.59
N TYR A 51 8.63 -2.55 3.07
CA TYR A 51 8.66 -3.70 3.96
C TYR A 51 9.28 -4.93 3.32
N MET A 52 9.02 -5.18 2.03
CA MET A 52 9.71 -6.25 1.29
C MET A 52 11.23 -6.04 1.27
N ALA A 53 11.69 -4.80 1.06
CA ALA A 53 13.12 -4.50 1.09
C ALA A 53 13.73 -4.70 2.49
N MET A 54 13.02 -4.30 3.55
CA MET A 54 13.44 -4.56 4.94
C MET A 54 13.55 -6.06 5.22
N ALA A 55 12.52 -6.84 4.85
CA ALA A 55 12.50 -8.29 5.05
C ALA A 55 13.73 -8.96 4.42
N HIS A 56 14.01 -8.66 3.16
CA HIS A 56 15.16 -9.26 2.46
C HIS A 56 16.52 -8.73 2.90
N HIS A 57 16.59 -7.57 3.54
CA HIS A 57 17.80 -7.15 4.22
C HIS A 57 18.09 -8.01 5.45
N PHE A 58 17.11 -8.22 6.33
CA PHE A 58 17.28 -9.05 7.53
C PHE A 58 17.48 -10.54 7.23
N GLY A 59 17.02 -11.00 6.07
CA GLY A 59 17.25 -12.36 5.56
C GLY A 59 18.66 -12.62 4.99
N ARG A 60 19.54 -11.62 4.92
CA ARG A 60 20.92 -11.81 4.44
C ARG A 60 21.74 -12.63 5.43
N ALA A 61 22.68 -13.42 4.94
CA ALA A 61 23.56 -14.24 5.78
C ALA A 61 24.49 -13.42 6.71
N ASP A 62 24.80 -12.18 6.34
CA ASP A 62 25.63 -11.26 7.13
C ASP A 62 24.82 -10.35 8.07
N VAL A 63 23.49 -10.48 8.10
CA VAL A 63 22.57 -9.79 9.01
C VAL A 63 21.84 -10.80 9.92
N ALA A 64 21.21 -11.81 9.31
CA ALA A 64 20.71 -13.04 9.92
C ALA A 64 19.71 -12.89 11.10
N PHE A 65 18.83 -11.89 11.04
CA PHE A 65 17.73 -11.71 12.00
C PHE A 65 16.44 -12.33 11.43
N LYS A 66 16.18 -13.59 11.79
CA LYS A 66 15.09 -14.38 11.22
C LYS A 66 13.71 -13.81 11.60
N GLY A 67 13.51 -13.43 12.86
CA GLY A 67 12.23 -12.87 13.32
C GLY A 67 11.89 -11.57 12.58
N HIS A 68 12.86 -10.68 12.41
CA HIS A 68 12.69 -9.45 11.62
C HIS A 68 12.39 -9.72 10.15
N HIS A 69 13.05 -10.72 9.55
CA HIS A 69 12.76 -11.12 8.18
C HIS A 69 11.30 -11.53 8.01
N GLU A 70 10.82 -12.45 8.84
CA GLU A 70 9.45 -12.96 8.80
C GLU A 70 8.43 -11.86 9.13
N TYR A 71 8.72 -11.03 10.13
CA TYR A 71 7.88 -9.90 10.52
C TYR A 71 7.66 -8.91 9.37
N PHE A 72 8.74 -8.40 8.76
CA PHE A 72 8.60 -7.44 7.67
C PHE A 72 8.05 -8.07 6.38
N GLU A 73 8.25 -9.38 6.18
CA GLU A 73 7.59 -10.09 5.08
C GLU A 73 6.05 -10.12 5.29
N LYS A 74 5.60 -10.32 6.53
CA LYS A 74 4.19 -10.25 6.91
C LYS A 74 3.63 -8.83 6.70
N MET A 75 4.31 -7.80 7.21
CA MET A 75 3.89 -6.40 6.99
C MET A 75 3.79 -6.06 5.49
N SER A 76 4.74 -6.53 4.68
CA SER A 76 4.68 -6.33 3.22
C SER A 76 3.43 -6.95 2.59
N LYS A 77 2.99 -8.10 3.08
CA LYS A 77 1.75 -8.76 2.62
C LYS A 77 0.52 -7.99 3.08
N GLU A 78 0.47 -7.58 4.35
CA GLU A 78 -0.62 -6.79 4.94
C GLU A 78 -0.84 -5.47 4.19
N GLU A 79 0.22 -4.70 3.91
CA GLU A 79 0.07 -3.45 3.13
C GLU A 79 -0.42 -3.67 1.69
N ARG A 80 -0.06 -4.80 1.10
CA ARG A 80 -0.60 -5.16 -0.21
C ARG A 80 -2.09 -5.53 -0.13
N GLU A 81 -2.53 -6.08 0.98
CA GLU A 81 -3.96 -6.31 1.24
C GLU A 81 -4.70 -4.98 1.44
N HIS A 82 -4.11 -4.00 2.13
CA HIS A 82 -4.64 -2.62 2.23
C HIS A 82 -4.84 -1.98 0.86
N ALA A 83 -3.83 -2.06 -0.02
CA ALA A 83 -3.94 -1.59 -1.40
C ALA A 83 -5.11 -2.27 -2.14
N ASN A 84 -5.26 -3.59 -1.98
CA ASN A 84 -6.34 -4.34 -2.62
C ASN A 84 -7.72 -3.97 -2.07
N LYS A 85 -7.86 -3.74 -0.75
CA LYS A 85 -9.11 -3.25 -0.13
C LYS A 85 -9.52 -1.91 -0.76
N LEU A 86 -8.59 -0.97 -0.89
CA LEU A 86 -8.85 0.33 -1.52
C LEU A 86 -9.22 0.21 -3.00
N MET A 87 -8.56 -0.67 -3.75
CA MET A 87 -8.91 -0.96 -5.16
C MET A 87 -10.32 -1.53 -5.29
N GLN A 88 -10.70 -2.45 -4.39
CA GLN A 88 -12.07 -2.99 -4.35
C GLN A 88 -13.09 -1.90 -4.01
N TYR A 89 -12.77 -1.03 -3.05
CA TYR A 89 -13.62 0.10 -2.69
C TYR A 89 -13.77 1.11 -3.84
N GLN A 90 -12.69 1.44 -4.54
CA GLN A 90 -12.71 2.29 -5.74
C GLN A 90 -13.71 1.75 -6.76
N ASN A 91 -13.64 0.46 -7.08
CA ASN A 91 -14.58 -0.19 -8.00
C ASN A 91 -16.01 -0.20 -7.44
N LYS A 92 -16.20 -0.47 -6.13
CA LYS A 92 -17.51 -0.47 -5.46
C LYS A 92 -18.23 0.88 -5.60
N ARG A 93 -17.49 2.00 -5.53
CA ARG A 93 -18.05 3.37 -5.62
C ARG A 93 -18.17 3.90 -7.05
N GLY A 94 -17.80 3.10 -8.06
CA GLY A 94 -17.79 3.54 -9.46
C GLY A 94 -16.64 4.47 -9.80
N GLY A 95 -15.52 4.40 -9.07
CA GLY A 95 -14.27 5.02 -9.48
C GLY A 95 -13.50 4.18 -10.48
N THR A 96 -12.48 4.79 -11.07
CA THR A 96 -11.51 4.15 -11.96
C THR A 96 -10.16 4.06 -11.27
N ILE A 97 -9.60 2.85 -11.22
CA ILE A 97 -8.26 2.63 -10.68
C ILE A 97 -7.22 3.14 -11.69
N LEU A 98 -6.37 4.05 -11.24
CA LEU A 98 -5.22 4.54 -11.99
C LEU A 98 -3.93 4.15 -11.27
N LEU A 99 -3.33 3.03 -11.67
CA LEU A 99 -2.06 2.58 -11.10
C LEU A 99 -0.90 3.47 -11.57
N LEU A 100 -0.07 3.85 -10.61
CA LEU A 100 1.13 4.67 -10.82
C LEU A 100 2.40 3.86 -10.54
N ASP A 101 3.56 4.39 -10.95
CA ASP A 101 4.85 3.82 -10.59
C ASP A 101 4.97 3.64 -9.06
N ILE A 102 5.42 2.47 -8.63
CA ILE A 102 5.84 2.26 -7.25
C ILE A 102 7.32 2.65 -7.18
N LYS A 103 7.63 3.75 -6.51
CA LYS A 103 9.02 4.21 -6.39
C LYS A 103 9.83 3.23 -5.54
N LYS A 104 11.11 3.05 -5.88
CA LYS A 104 12.01 2.25 -5.05
C LYS A 104 12.12 2.86 -3.63
N PRO A 105 12.29 2.04 -2.58
CA PRO A 105 12.60 2.52 -1.25
C PRO A 105 13.83 3.44 -1.25
N ARG A 106 13.77 4.53 -0.47
CA ARG A 106 14.90 5.47 -0.33
C ARG A 106 16.14 4.81 0.29
N GLN A 107 15.91 3.87 1.20
CA GLN A 107 16.93 3.09 1.89
C GLN A 107 16.72 1.59 1.60
N GLN A 108 17.83 0.87 1.42
CA GLN A 108 17.84 -0.57 1.07
C GLN A 108 18.75 -1.39 1.98
N SER A 109 19.31 -0.77 3.01
CA SER A 109 20.13 -1.42 4.02
C SER A 109 19.97 -0.68 5.34
N TRP A 110 19.90 -1.41 6.44
CA TRP A 110 19.77 -0.85 7.78
C TRP A 110 20.96 -1.32 8.62
N GLY A 111 21.53 -0.44 9.44
CA GLY A 111 22.66 -0.75 10.31
C GLY A 111 22.24 -1.51 11.56
N SER A 112 20.96 -1.43 11.94
CA SER A 112 20.40 -2.15 13.09
C SER A 112 18.89 -2.39 12.94
N PRO A 113 18.34 -3.37 13.67
CA PRO A 113 16.91 -3.47 13.97
C PRO A 113 16.25 -2.17 14.38
N LEU A 114 16.92 -1.37 15.23
CA LEU A 114 16.39 -0.10 15.74
C LEU A 114 16.16 0.89 14.59
N GLU A 115 17.14 1.04 13.71
CA GLU A 115 17.02 1.93 12.55
C GLU A 115 15.87 1.52 11.62
N ALA A 116 15.70 0.22 11.38
CA ALA A 116 14.60 -0.28 10.56
C ALA A 116 13.23 0.03 11.18
N HIS A 117 13.08 -0.16 12.50
CA HIS A 117 11.84 0.14 13.21
C HIS A 117 11.54 1.65 13.30
N GLU A 118 12.56 2.49 13.44
CA GLU A 118 12.39 3.95 13.37
C GLU A 118 11.92 4.40 11.98
N MET A 119 12.45 3.78 10.92
CA MET A 119 12.00 4.03 9.56
C MET A 119 10.57 3.52 9.32
N ALA A 120 10.22 2.33 9.83
CA ALA A 120 8.87 1.79 9.75
C ALA A 120 7.86 2.69 10.48
N LEU A 121 8.18 3.16 11.69
CA LEU A 121 7.34 4.10 12.44
C LEU A 121 7.06 5.39 11.64
N GLN A 122 8.07 5.92 10.95
CA GLN A 122 7.88 7.11 10.13
C GLN A 122 6.99 6.82 8.91
N LEU A 123 7.19 5.67 8.25
CA LEU A 123 6.34 5.23 7.15
C LEU A 123 4.87 5.11 7.58
N GLU A 124 4.59 4.48 8.73
CA GLU A 124 3.22 4.36 9.26
C GLU A 124 2.57 5.71 9.54
N LYS A 125 3.34 6.67 10.06
CA LYS A 125 2.85 8.04 10.28
C LYS A 125 2.54 8.76 8.98
N ASP A 126 3.35 8.54 7.95
CA ASP A 126 3.12 9.13 6.62
C ASP A 126 1.86 8.53 5.97
N VAL A 127 1.66 7.21 6.08
CA VAL A 127 0.43 6.51 5.63
C VAL A 127 -0.79 7.02 6.39
N TYR A 128 -0.71 7.13 7.72
CA TYR A 128 -1.79 7.64 8.55
C TYR A 128 -2.15 9.08 8.20
N GLN A 129 -1.17 9.95 7.97
CA GLN A 129 -1.42 11.33 7.57
C GLN A 129 -2.16 11.41 6.23
N ALA A 130 -1.82 10.55 5.26
CA ALA A 130 -2.53 10.48 3.98
C ALA A 130 -3.99 9.97 4.14
N LEU A 131 -4.24 9.02 5.05
CA LEU A 131 -5.59 8.58 5.39
C LEU A 131 -6.42 9.69 6.05
N LEU A 132 -5.81 10.50 6.93
CA LEU A 132 -6.48 11.67 7.51
C LEU A 132 -6.83 12.73 6.45
N GLU A 133 -5.97 12.93 5.45
CA GLU A 133 -6.25 13.81 4.31
C GLU A 133 -7.41 13.27 3.45
N LEU A 134 -7.42 11.96 3.18
CA LEU A 134 -8.52 11.29 2.48
C LEU A 134 -9.84 11.43 3.26
N HIS A 135 -9.82 11.18 4.56
CA HIS A 135 -10.98 11.32 5.44
C HIS A 135 -11.50 12.76 5.44
N THR A 136 -10.62 13.74 5.60
CA THR A 136 -10.97 15.17 5.56
C THR A 136 -11.60 15.55 4.21
N SER A 137 -11.09 15.01 3.10
CA SER A 137 -11.69 15.23 1.78
C SER A 137 -13.08 14.59 1.67
N ALA A 138 -13.25 13.39 2.22
CA ALA A 138 -14.55 12.71 2.23
C ALA A 138 -15.59 13.52 3.00
N ASP A 139 -15.24 14.01 4.19
CA ASP A 139 -16.10 14.85 5.02
C ASP A 139 -16.44 16.18 4.33
N LYS A 140 -15.43 16.86 3.76
CA LYS A 140 -15.63 18.09 2.97
C LYS A 140 -16.64 17.91 1.84
N HIS A 141 -16.66 16.76 1.18
CA HIS A 141 -17.60 16.45 0.09
C HIS A 141 -18.90 15.77 0.57
N ASN A 142 -19.13 15.68 1.88
CA ASN A 142 -20.29 15.03 2.50
C ASN A 142 -20.45 13.57 2.01
N ASP A 143 -19.35 12.79 2.01
CA ASP A 143 -19.34 11.36 1.68
C ASP A 143 -19.21 10.50 2.95
N PRO A 144 -20.30 10.29 3.71
CA PRO A 144 -20.25 9.60 5.00
C PRO A 144 -19.86 8.12 4.89
N HIS A 145 -20.12 7.48 3.74
CA HIS A 145 -19.72 6.09 3.53
C HIS A 145 -18.21 5.97 3.25
N LEU A 146 -17.55 7.03 2.78
CA LEU A 146 -16.09 7.04 2.65
C LEU A 146 -15.41 7.39 3.98
N THR A 147 -15.96 8.32 4.77
CA THR A 147 -15.41 8.58 6.12
C THR A 147 -15.49 7.33 6.99
N ASP A 148 -16.66 6.69 7.04
CA ASP A 148 -16.92 5.45 7.79
C ASP A 148 -15.98 4.31 7.34
N TYR A 149 -15.85 4.10 6.02
CA TYR A 149 -14.94 3.09 5.48
C TYR A 149 -13.48 3.33 5.87
N VAL A 150 -13.01 4.58 5.84
CA VAL A 150 -11.63 4.91 6.23
C VAL A 150 -11.42 4.70 7.73
N GLU A 151 -12.40 5.07 8.55
CA GLU A 151 -12.40 4.86 10.00
C GLU A 151 -12.33 3.37 10.36
N GLU A 152 -13.27 2.57 9.86
CA GLU A 152 -13.41 1.15 10.23
C GLU A 152 -12.26 0.27 9.73
N GLU A 153 -11.77 0.52 8.52
CA GLU A 153 -10.82 -0.40 7.86
C GLU A 153 -9.35 0.01 8.02
N PHE A 154 -9.05 1.26 8.42
CA PHE A 154 -7.67 1.77 8.39
C PHE A 154 -7.27 2.61 9.60
N LEU A 155 -8.07 3.58 10.07
CA LEU A 155 -7.58 4.55 11.07
C LEU A 155 -7.20 3.90 12.41
N ASP A 156 -8.04 2.99 12.92
CA ASP A 156 -7.75 2.27 14.17
C ASP A 156 -6.53 1.33 14.03
N GLU A 157 -6.42 0.66 12.88
CA GLU A 157 -5.29 -0.21 12.57
C GLU A 157 -3.97 0.57 12.55
N GLN A 158 -3.95 1.74 11.90
CA GLN A 158 -2.76 2.60 11.87
C GLN A 158 -2.35 3.11 13.25
N VAL A 159 -3.31 3.45 14.12
CA VAL A 159 -3.00 3.87 15.49
C VAL A 159 -2.36 2.73 16.28
N GLU A 160 -2.86 1.50 16.16
CA GLU A 160 -2.26 0.34 16.80
C GLU A 160 -0.88 -0.02 16.21
N SER A 161 -0.70 0.09 14.89
CA SER A 161 0.61 -0.08 14.23
C SER A 161 1.64 0.94 14.73
N ILE A 162 1.30 2.23 14.78
CA ILE A 162 2.18 3.30 15.31
C ILE A 162 2.59 3.01 16.76
N LYS A 163 1.64 2.60 17.59
CA LYS A 163 1.89 2.22 18.99
C LYS A 163 2.80 1.01 19.11
N LYS A 164 2.59 -0.02 18.27
CA LYS A 164 3.40 -1.24 18.22
C LYS A 164 4.84 -0.92 17.85
N TYR A 165 5.08 -0.13 16.82
CA TYR A 165 6.44 0.30 16.46
C TYR A 165 7.10 1.16 17.55
N ALA A 166 6.35 2.04 18.22
CA ALA A 166 6.88 2.80 19.36
C ALA A 166 7.32 1.88 20.52
N HIS A 167 6.56 0.80 20.77
CA HIS A 167 6.92 -0.21 21.77
C HIS A 167 8.21 -0.94 21.37
N TYR A 168 8.31 -1.41 20.13
CA TYR A 168 9.52 -2.08 19.62
C TYR A 168 10.75 -1.19 19.69
N ILE A 169 10.67 0.06 19.26
CA ILE A 169 11.77 1.04 19.36
C ILE A 169 12.20 1.22 20.82
N THR A 170 11.25 1.33 21.74
CA THR A 170 11.54 1.49 23.17
C THR A 170 12.28 0.28 23.74
N ASN A 171 11.86 -0.94 23.37
CA ASN A 171 12.50 -2.17 23.81
C ASN A 171 13.88 -2.35 23.17
N LEU A 172 14.04 -2.11 21.87
CA LEU A 172 15.32 -2.17 21.18
C LEU A 172 16.36 -1.22 21.79
N ARG A 173 15.95 0.01 22.15
CA ARG A 173 16.81 0.95 22.90
C ARG A 173 17.18 0.44 24.29
N ARG A 174 16.30 -0.31 24.96
CA ARG A 174 16.52 -0.84 26.30
C ARG A 174 17.43 -2.06 26.31
N VAL A 175 17.24 -3.00 25.38
CA VAL A 175 18.03 -4.24 25.31
C VAL A 175 19.44 -3.99 24.77
N GLY A 176 19.64 -2.93 23.98
CA GLY A 176 20.93 -2.59 23.40
C GLY A 176 21.34 -3.54 22.27
N SER A 177 22.52 -3.27 21.69
CA SER A 177 23.01 -3.98 20.51
C SER A 177 23.56 -5.39 20.78
N GLY A 178 23.70 -6.18 19.73
CA GLY A 178 24.31 -7.51 19.80
C GLY A 178 23.39 -8.54 20.43
N LEU A 179 23.68 -8.97 21.67
CA LEU A 179 22.85 -9.98 22.35
C LEU A 179 21.41 -9.50 22.59
N GLY A 180 21.22 -8.20 22.87
CA GLY A 180 19.90 -7.61 23.09
C GLY A 180 19.00 -7.68 21.86
N GLU A 181 19.50 -7.23 20.72
CA GLU A 181 18.84 -7.34 19.41
C GLU A 181 18.54 -8.80 19.03
N TYR A 182 19.48 -9.71 19.29
CA TYR A 182 19.28 -11.14 19.05
C TYR A 182 18.16 -11.72 19.91
N VAL A 183 18.10 -11.39 21.20
CA VAL A 183 17.01 -11.84 22.09
C VAL A 183 15.68 -11.24 21.65
N PHE A 184 15.65 -9.95 21.29
CA PHE A 184 14.45 -9.29 20.77
C PHE A 184 13.93 -10.00 19.50
N ASP A 185 14.81 -10.32 18.55
CA ASP A 185 14.45 -11.06 17.33
C ASP A 185 13.81 -12.42 17.63
N LYS A 186 14.20 -13.07 18.73
CA LYS A 186 13.71 -14.40 19.12
C LYS A 186 12.41 -14.36 19.92
N GLU A 187 12.28 -13.42 20.85
CA GLU A 187 11.19 -13.43 21.82
C GLU A 187 10.01 -12.54 21.41
N GLU A 188 10.24 -11.45 20.68
CA GLU A 188 9.21 -10.44 20.38
C GLU A 188 8.64 -10.55 18.96
N LEU A 189 9.37 -11.20 18.03
CA LEU A 189 9.04 -11.24 16.61
C LEU A 189 8.85 -12.66 16.03
N GLN A 190 9.03 -13.71 16.83
CA GLN A 190 8.71 -15.08 16.41
C GLN A 190 7.31 -15.44 16.90
N ASP A 191 6.43 -15.83 15.97
CA ASP A 191 5.14 -16.47 16.28
C ASP A 191 5.36 -17.93 16.76
#